data_AF-A0A967H6A6-F1
#
_entry.id   AF-A0A967H6A6-F1
#
_cell.length_a   1.000
_cell.length_b   1.000
_cell.length_c   1.000
_cell.angle_alpha   90.00
_cell.angle_beta   90.00
_cell.angle_gamma   90.00
#
_symmetry.space_group_name_H-M   'P 1'
#
loop_
_entity.id
_entity.type
_entity.pdbx_description
1 polymer ?
#
loop_
_entity_poly.entity_id
_entity_poly.type
_entity_poly.pdbx_seq_one_letter_code
_entity_poly.pdbx_strand_id
1 'polypeptide(L)' 'MNAIQSIKANGITLVIITHRARLLSTVDNILLLREGVIEKYGPASELLQAAGPHPVERQSGTTEKAKKLYF' A
#
# COMPACT_ATOMS: atom_id res chain seq x y z
N MET A 1 0.79 18.96 -1.20
CA MET A 1 1.41 17.65 -1.50
C MET A 1 1.52 17.56 -3.02
N ASN A 2 2.41 18.36 -3.62
CA ASN A 2 2.29 18.71 -5.05
C ASN A 2 3.42 18.13 -5.90
N ALA A 3 4.58 17.82 -5.32
CA ALA A 3 5.75 17.34 -6.06
C ALA A 3 5.49 16.03 -6.84
N ILE A 4 4.85 15.04 -6.21
CA ILE A 4 4.53 13.75 -6.86
C ILE A 4 3.58 13.94 -8.04
N GLN A 5 2.56 14.78 -7.87
CA GLN A 5 1.60 15.08 -8.94
C GLN A 5 2.29 15.82 -10.10
N SER A 6 3.16 16.79 -9.82
CA SER A 6 3.92 17.50 -10.85
C SER A 6 4.85 16.57 -11.62
N ILE A 7 5.57 15.66 -10.94
CA ILE A 7 6.44 14.67 -11.59
C ILE A 7 5.63 13.74 -12.49
N LYS A 8 4.50 13.24 -11.99
CA LYS A 8 3.59 12.38 -12.76
C LYS A 8 3.01 13.11 -13.99
N ALA A 9 2.63 14.38 -13.84
CA ALA A 9 2.13 15.20 -14.95
C ALA A 9 3.17 15.42 -16.06
N ASN A 10 4.47 15.36 -15.72
CA ASN A 10 5.56 15.40 -16.71
C ASN A 10 5.79 14.05 -17.43
N GLY A 11 4.93 13.05 -17.23
CA GLY A 11 5.04 11.74 -17.89
C GLY A 11 6.15 10.84 -17.33
N ILE A 12 6.68 11.16 -16.14
CA ILE A 12 7.75 10.38 -15.50
C ILE A 12 7.15 9.19 -14.75
N THR A 13 7.73 8.00 -14.94
CA THR A 13 7.39 6.81 -14.13
C THR A 13 8.04 6.91 -12.75
N LEU A 14 7.23 6.82 -11.69
CA LEU A 14 7.68 6.93 -10.31
C LEU A 14 7.37 5.64 -9.54
N VAL A 15 8.39 5.07 -8.89
CA VAL A 15 8.26 3.96 -7.96
C VAL A 15 8.52 4.47 -6.55
N ILE A 16 7.55 4.29 -5.65
CA ILE A 16 7.63 4.77 -4.26
C ILE A 16 7.55 3.57 -3.32
N ILE A 17 8.56 3.40 -2.47
CA ILE A 17 8.53 2.48 -1.34
C ILE A 17 8.33 3.32 -0.09
N THR A 18 7.25 3.09 0.65
CA THR A 18 6.91 3.90 1.82
C THR A 18 6.05 3.15 2.82
N HIS A 19 6.19 3.50 4.10
CA HIS A 19 5.30 3.08 5.17
C HIS A 19 4.25 4.17 5.51
N ARG A 20 4.09 5.18 4.65
CA ARG A 20 3.12 6.27 4.88
C ARG A 20 1.87 6.06 4.03
N ALA A 21 0.84 5.47 4.63
CA ALA A 21 -0.51 5.26 4.09
C ALA A 21 -0.99 6.35 3.13
N ARG A 22 -0.87 7.61 3.58
CA ARG A 22 -1.46 8.77 2.93
C ARG A 22 -0.91 9.03 1.53
N LEU A 23 0.24 8.44 1.16
CA LEU A 23 0.78 8.54 -0.19
C LEU A 23 0.03 7.64 -1.18
N LEU A 24 -0.56 6.55 -0.71
CA LEU A 24 -1.19 5.55 -1.57
C LEU A 24 -2.47 6.05 -2.24
N SER A 25 -3.11 7.10 -1.70
CA SER A 25 -4.23 7.76 -2.36
C SER A 25 -3.81 8.61 -3.57
N THR A 26 -2.51 8.83 -3.77
CA THR A 26 -1.97 9.68 -4.86
C THR A 26 -1.28 8.90 -5.97
N VAL A 27 -1.13 7.58 -5.82
CA VAL A 27 -0.52 6.69 -6.82
C VAL A 27 -1.57 6.02 -7.69
N ASP A 28 -1.17 5.55 -8.86
CA ASP A 28 -2.06 4.84 -9.79
C ASP A 28 -2.29 3.38 -9.39
N ASN A 29 -1.21 2.70 -9.03
CA ASN A 29 -1.20 1.27 -8.71
C ASN A 29 -0.47 1.03 -7.38
N ILE A 30 -0.86 -0.05 -6.70
CA ILE A 30 -0.23 -0.51 -5.46
C ILE A 30 0.24 -1.95 -5.69
N LEU A 31 1.45 -2.25 -5.21
CA LEU A 31 1.99 -3.59 -5.09
C LEU A 31 2.24 -3.87 -3.61
N LEU A 32 1.70 -4.98 -3.11
CA LEU A 32 2.00 -5.49 -1.79
C LEU A 32 2.95 -6.68 -1.92
N LEU A 33 4.09 -6.60 -1.23
CA LEU A 33 5.09 -7.65 -1.20
C LEU A 33 5.16 -8.23 0.22
N ARG A 34 5.12 -9.57 0.30
CA ARG A 34 5.29 -10.32 1.55
C ARG A 34 6.25 -11.47 1.29
N GLU A 35 7.27 -11.58 2.11
CA GLU A 35 8.26 -12.68 2.04
C GLU A 35 8.89 -12.84 0.63
N GLY A 36 9.12 -11.74 -0.07
CA GLY A 36 9.71 -11.76 -1.42
C GLY A 36 8.71 -12.06 -2.54
N VAL A 37 7.43 -12.31 -2.22
CA VAL A 37 6.38 -12.64 -3.18
C VAL A 37 5.38 -11.48 -3.30
N ILE A 38 4.89 -11.25 -4.51
CA ILE A 38 3.80 -10.30 -4.76
C ILE A 38 2.50 -10.92 -4.23
N GLU A 39 1.98 -10.34 -3.15
CA GLU A 39 0.72 -10.77 -2.54
C GLU A 39 -0.48 -10.12 -3.25
N LYS A 40 -0.36 -8.84 -3.62
CA LYS A 40 -1.40 -8.08 -4.33
C LYS A 40 -0.76 -7.08 -5.31
N TYR A 41 -1.42 -6.87 -6.44
CA TYR A 41 -1.08 -5.82 -7.39
C TYR A 41 -2.34 -5.34 -8.11
N GLY A 42 -2.50 -4.03 -8.28
CA GLY A 42 -3.63 -3.46 -9.00
C GLY A 42 -3.83 -1.97 -8.76
N PRO A 43 -4.91 -1.39 -9.32
CA PRO A 43 -5.25 0.02 -9.14
C PRO A 43 -5.40 0.38 -7.67
N ALA A 44 -4.89 1.56 -7.29
CA ALA A 44 -4.96 2.04 -5.92
C ALA A 44 -6.41 2.15 -5.42
N SER A 45 -7.33 2.60 -6.29
CA SER A 45 -8.77 2.69 -5.98
C SER A 45 -9.38 1.34 -5.58
N GLU A 46 -9.07 0.28 -6.31
CA GLU A 46 -9.60 -1.07 -6.07
C GLU A 46 -9.02 -1.67 -4.79
N LEU A 47 -7.71 -1.55 -4.60
CA LEU A 47 -7.02 -2.12 -3.44
C LEU A 47 -7.32 -1.37 -2.14
N LEU A 48 -7.57 -0.06 -2.20
CA LEU A 48 -7.97 0.74 -1.05
C LEU A 48 -9.46 0.52 -0.69
N GLN A 49 -10.33 0.24 -1.66
CA GLN A 49 -11.74 -0.09 -1.42
C GLN A 49 -11.95 -1.51 -0.90
N ALA A 50 -11.15 -2.47 -1.38
CA ALA A 50 -11.16 -3.86 -0.92
C ALA A 50 -10.65 -4.02 0.53
N ALA A 51 -10.06 -2.98 1.11
CA ALA A 51 -9.71 -2.92 2.52
C ALA A 51 -10.93 -2.61 3.42
N GLY A 52 -12.01 -3.37 3.28
CA GLY A 52 -12.97 -3.57 4.37
C GLY A 52 -12.30 -4.34 5.53
N PRO A 53 -12.91 -4.44 6.72
CA PRO A 53 -12.31 -5.10 7.87
C PRO A 53 -12.14 -6.60 7.61
N HIS A 54 -11.04 -6.98 6.97
CA HIS A 54 -10.64 -8.36 6.82
C HIS A 54 -9.95 -8.79 8.13
N PRO A 55 -10.49 -9.80 8.84
CA PRO A 55 -9.78 -10.42 9.95
C PRO A 55 -8.55 -11.10 9.36
N VAL A 56 -7.37 -10.58 9.69
CA VAL A 56 -6.12 -11.29 9.52
C VAL A 56 -6.16 -12.53 10.42
N GLU A 57 -6.42 -13.69 9.83
CA GLU A 57 -6.27 -14.98 10.49
C GLU A 57 -4.77 -15.22 10.73
N ARG A 58 -4.37 -15.07 11.99
CA ARG A 58 -3.00 -15.23 12.48
C ARG A 58 -2.75 -16.72 12.77
N GLN A 59 -1.85 -17.37 12.04
CA GLN A 59 -1.21 -18.59 12.55
C GLN A 59 -0.05 -18.20 13.49
N SER A 60 -0.29 -18.50 14.77
CA SER A 60 0.63 -18.87 15.87
C SER A 60 1.98 -18.17 16.04
N GLY A 61 2.11 -17.36 17.11
CA GLY A 61 3.40 -17.03 17.73
C GLY A 61 3.50 -15.66 18.38
N THR A 62 3.04 -15.55 19.62
CA THR A 62 3.43 -14.62 20.70
C THR A 62 4.28 -13.38 20.36
N THR A 63 3.65 -12.20 20.43
CA THR A 63 4.07 -10.93 21.09
C THR A 63 3.79 -9.70 20.24
N GLU A 64 3.28 -8.70 20.93
CA GLU A 64 3.29 -7.27 20.62
C GLU A 64 2.09 -6.65 19.91
N LYS A 65 1.40 -5.86 20.73
CA LYS A 65 0.29 -4.98 20.41
C LYS A 65 0.66 -4.04 19.26
N ALA A 66 -0.33 -3.79 18.41
CA ALA A 66 -0.54 -2.49 17.76
C ALA A 66 0.61 -1.94 16.88
N LYS A 67 0.70 -2.44 15.65
CA LYS A 67 0.95 -1.60 14.46
C LYS A 67 0.03 -2.11 13.36
N LYS A 68 -1.23 -1.70 13.44
CA LYS A 68 -1.86 -0.79 12.47
C LYS A 68 -1.70 -1.34 11.05
N LEU A 69 -2.79 -1.91 10.56
CA LEU A 69 -3.25 -1.88 9.16
C LEU A 69 -2.14 -1.44 8.21
N TYR A 70 -1.59 -2.36 7.40
CA TYR A 70 -0.47 -2.17 6.47
C TYR A 70 -0.71 -1.07 5.41
N PHE A 71 -0.83 0.16 5.90
CA PHE A 71 -0.83 1.44 5.25
C PHE A 71 -0.21 2.43 6.25
#